data_AF-A0A8F3IWC4-F1
#
_entry.id   AF-A0A8F3IWC4-F1
#
_cell.length_a   1.000
_cell.length_b   1.000
_cell.length_c   1.000
_cell.angle_alpha   90.00
_cell.angle_beta   90.00
_cell.angle_gamma   90.00
#
_symmetry.space_group_name_H-M   'P 1'
#
loop_
_entity.id
_entity.type
_entity.pdbx_description
1 polymer ?
#
loop_
_entity_poly.entity_id
_entity_poly.type
_entity_poly.pdbx_seq_one_letter_code
_entity_poly.pdbx_strand_id
1 'polypeptide(L)' 'MRVLCLIEKVEGNQITLYNPETQNNITLSVPDDEIYIYESALKEAEDESLFVDGFNEPALALVYYDTETENISFEGE' A
#
# COMPACT_ATOMS: atom_id res chain seq x y z
N MET A 1 9.81 -2.89 13.78
CA MET A 1 8.71 -3.85 13.95
C MET A 1 7.90 -3.79 12.68
N ARG A 2 7.67 -4.92 12.01
CA ARG A 2 6.95 -4.95 10.74
C ARG A 2 5.45 -5.14 10.97
N VAL A 3 4.65 -4.32 10.32
CA VAL A 3 3.19 -4.36 10.39
C VAL A 3 2.64 -4.51 8.99
N LEU A 4 1.64 -5.37 8.85
CA LEU A 4 0.95 -5.57 7.58
C LEU A 4 -0.01 -4.40 7.35
N CYS A 5 0.13 -3.72 6.22
CA CYS A 5 -0.69 -2.59 5.83
C CYS A 5 -1.18 -2.74 4.39
N LEU A 6 -2.19 -1.96 4.04
CA LEU A 6 -2.71 -1.81 2.69
C LEU A 6 -2.38 -0.41 2.18
N ILE A 7 -1.91 -0.26 0.94
CA ILE A 7 -1.78 1.05 0.31
C ILE A 7 -3.19 1.54 -0.01
N GLU A 8 -3.66 2.55 0.71
CA GLU A 8 -4.97 3.17 0.48
C GLU A 8 -4.89 4.22 -0.63
N LYS A 9 -3.77 4.98 -0.65
CA LYS A 9 -3.62 6.10 -1.57
C LYS A 9 -2.16 6.43 -1.83
N VAL A 10 -1.87 6.86 -3.05
CA VAL A 10 -0.59 7.45 -3.44
C VAL A 10 -0.86 8.83 -4.07
N GLU A 11 -0.26 9.89 -3.54
CA GLU A 11 -0.43 11.26 -4.00
C GLU A 11 0.89 12.05 -3.97
N GLY A 12 1.37 12.46 -5.14
CA GLY A 12 2.66 13.16 -5.22
C GLY A 12 3.77 12.25 -4.70
N ASN A 13 4.50 12.67 -3.67
CA ASN A 13 5.54 11.87 -3.02
C ASN A 13 5.08 11.26 -1.68
N GLN A 14 3.77 11.16 -1.46
CA GLN A 14 3.19 10.64 -0.23
C GLN A 14 2.39 9.36 -0.47
N ILE A 15 2.48 8.46 0.50
CA ILE A 15 1.72 7.22 0.53
C ILE A 15 0.92 7.17 1.82
N THR A 16 -0.37 6.88 1.70
CA THR A 16 -1.25 6.58 2.82
C THR A 16 -1.44 5.07 2.90
N LEU A 17 -0.99 4.51 4.02
CA LEU A 17 -1.16 3.12 4.38
C LEU A 17 -2.31 2.97 5.37
N TYR A 18 -3.18 2.00 5.14
CA TYR A 18 -4.20 1.57 6.09
C TYR A 18 -3.71 0.33 6.85
N ASN A 19 -3.67 0.42 8.18
CA ASN A 19 -3.37 -0.71 9.05
C ASN A 19 -4.68 -1.38 9.49
N PRO A 20 -5.00 -2.60 9.00
CA PRO A 20 -6.24 -3.29 9.35
C PRO A 20 -6.29 -3.77 10.81
N GLU A 21 -5.14 -4.02 11.44
CA GLU A 21 -5.08 -4.46 12.85
C GLU A 21 -5.47 -3.34 13.81
N THR A 22 -5.02 -2.12 13.53
CA THR A 22 -5.28 -0.95 14.39
C THR A 22 -6.37 -0.04 13.86
N GLN A 23 -6.86 -0.27 12.64
CA GLN A 23 -7.83 0.54 11.92
C GLN A 23 -7.41 2.02 11.80
N ASN A 24 -6.11 2.27 11.60
CA ASN A 24 -5.56 3.62 11.45
C ASN A 24 -4.82 3.79 10.12
N ASN A 25 -4.76 5.04 9.67
CA ASN A 25 -3.99 5.44 8.51
C ASN A 25 -2.63 6.03 8.92
N ILE A 26 -1.61 5.72 8.13
CA ILE A 26 -0.25 6.22 8.28
C ILE A 26 0.11 6.88 6.96
N THR A 27 0.43 8.17 6.99
CA THR A 27 0.93 8.87 5.80
C THR A 27 2.43 9.09 5.96
N LEU A 28 3.19 8.63 4.98
CA LEU A 28 4.63 8.81 4.93
C LEU A 28 5.06 9.41 3.59
N SER A 29 6.20 10.09 3.61
CA SER A 29 6.82 10.60 2.38
C SER A 29 7.84 9.58 1.90
N VAL A 30 7.80 9.25 0.62
CA VAL A 30 8.75 8.35 -0.03
C VAL A 30 9.60 9.11 -1.05
N PRO A 31 10.77 8.60 -1.44
CA PRO A 31 11.55 9.16 -2.53
C PRO A 31 10.74 9.23 -3.83
N ASP A 32 10.88 10.32 -4.59
CA ASP A 32 10.20 10.50 -5.88
C ASP A 32 10.57 9.40 -6.89
N ASP A 33 11.76 8.81 -6.77
CA ASP A 33 12.20 7.70 -7.61
C ASP A 33 11.62 6.34 -7.20
N GLU A 34 10.94 6.23 -6.06
CA GLU A 34 10.30 4.99 -5.62
C GLU A 34 8.77 5.04 -5.75
N ILE A 35 8.18 6.23 -5.90
CA ILE A 35 6.72 6.41 -5.94
C ILE A 35 6.02 5.55 -6.99
N TYR A 36 6.66 5.39 -8.16
CA TYR A 36 6.09 4.65 -9.28
C TYR A 36 5.88 3.17 -8.94
N ILE A 37 6.68 2.62 -8.02
CA ILE A 37 6.57 1.23 -7.58
C ILE A 37 5.24 1.04 -6.84
N TYR A 38 4.92 1.99 -5.96
CA TYR A 38 3.70 1.95 -5.15
C TYR A 38 2.45 2.27 -5.97
N GLU A 39 2.53 3.23 -6.91
CA GLU A 39 1.44 3.48 -7.86
C GLU A 39 1.15 2.24 -8.72
N SER A 40 2.21 1.57 -9.20
CA SER A 40 2.07 0.34 -9.98
C SER A 40 1.46 -0.79 -9.18
N ALA A 41 1.89 -0.97 -7.92
CA ALA A 41 1.35 -2.01 -7.04
C ALA A 41 -0.14 -1.78 -6.72
N LEU A 42 -0.52 -0.53 -6.41
CA LEU A 42 -1.93 -0.19 -6.17
C LEU A 42 -2.78 -0.50 -7.40
N LYS A 43 -2.30 -0.10 -8.59
CA LYS A 43 -2.99 -0.38 -9.85
C LYS A 43 -3.10 -1.87 -10.15
N GLU A 44 -2.05 -2.64 -9.89
CA GLU A 44 -2.07 -4.09 -10.09
C GLU A 44 -3.14 -4.75 -9.20
N ALA A 45 -3.22 -4.36 -7.92
CA ALA A 45 -4.25 -4.85 -7.01
C ALA A 45 -5.66 -4.47 -7.48
N GLU A 46 -5.86 -3.23 -7.94
CA GLU A 46 -7.13 -2.77 -8.51
C GLU A 46 -7.51 -3.60 -9.74
N ASP A 47 -6.59 -3.79 -10.68
CA ASP A 47 -6.81 -4.55 -11.92
C ASP A 47 -7.13 -6.02 -11.62
N GLU A 48 -6.42 -6.66 -10.68
CA GLU A 48 -6.70 -8.05 -10.26
C GLU A 48 -8.10 -8.19 -9.64
N SER A 49 -8.56 -7.18 -8.90
CA SER A 49 -9.86 -7.19 -8.24
C SER A 49 -11.04 -7.17 -9.23
N LEU A 50 -10.85 -6.58 -10.42
CA LEU A 50 -11.89 -6.51 -11.47
C LEU A 50 -12.29 -7.89 -12.00
N PHE A 51 -11.46 -8.91 -11.79
CA PHE A 51 -11.72 -10.27 -12.25
C PHE A 51 -12.36 -11.16 -11.17
N VAL A 52 -12.64 -10.62 -9.98
CA VAL A 52 -13.23 -11.34 -8.86
C VAL A 52 -14.75 -11.09 -8.81
N ASP A 53 -15.53 -12.12 -9.13
CA ASP A 53 -17.01 -12.06 -9.13
C ASP A 53 -17.52 -11.77 -7.70
N GLY A 54 -18.32 -10.70 -7.55
CA GLY A 54 -18.89 -10.27 -6.26
C GLY A 54 -18.06 -9.24 -5.48
N PHE A 55 -16.92 -8.79 -6.01
CA PHE A 55 -16.12 -7.71 -5.42
C PHE A 55 -16.49 -6.37 -6.07
N ASN A 56 -17.09 -5.46 -5.30
CA ASN A 56 -17.62 -4.18 -5.81
C ASN A 56 -16.72 -2.97 -5.51
N GLU A 57 -15.61 -3.18 -4.82
CA GLU A 57 -14.66 -2.13 -4.41
C GLU A 57 -13.27 -2.44 -4.98
N PRO A 58 -12.46 -1.44 -5.33
CA PRO A 58 -11.07 -1.67 -5.74
C PRO A 58 -10.30 -2.35 -4.60
N ALA A 59 -9.55 -3.41 -4.89
CA ALA A 59 -8.63 -3.97 -3.91
C ALA A 59 -7.44 -3.03 -3.69
N LEU A 60 -6.86 -3.12 -2.49
CA LEU A 60 -5.69 -2.34 -2.09
C LEU A 60 -4.43 -3.23 -2.10
N ALA A 61 -3.30 -2.64 -2.45
CA ALA A 61 -2.03 -3.35 -2.48
C ALA A 61 -1.51 -3.64 -1.06
N LEU A 62 -1.02 -4.86 -0.84
CA LEU A 62 -0.52 -5.31 0.45
C LEU A 62 0.98 -5.01 0.59
N VAL A 63 1.36 -4.42 1.73
CA VAL A 63 2.74 -4.05 2.03
C VAL A 63 3.09 -4.25 3.51
N TYR A 64 4.37 -4.38 3.80
CA TYR A 64 4.90 -4.35 5.16
C TYR A 64 5.52 -3.00 5.47
N TYR A 65 5.00 -2.34 6.50
CA TYR A 65 5.56 -1.11 7.06
C TYR A 65 6.44 -1.43 8.27
N ASP A 66 7.71 -1.02 8.23
CA ASP A 66 8.61 -1.12 9.38
C ASP A 66 8.57 0.16 10.21
N THR A 67 7.93 0.09 11.38
CA THR A 67 7.74 1.25 12.27
C THR A 67 9.05 1.78 12.88
N GLU A 68 10.15 1.03 12.82
CA GLU A 68 11.45 1.47 13.37
C GLU A 68 12.28 2.24 12.36
N THR A 69 12.15 1.90 11.07
CA THR A 69 12.92 2.53 9.99
C THR A 69 12.08 3.42 9.09
N GLU A 70 10.76 3.43 9.29
CA GLU A 70 9.78 4.16 8.49
C GLU A 70 9.81 3.79 7.00
N ASN A 71 10.18 2.54 6.68
CA ASN A 71 10.25 2.02 5.31
C ASN A 71 9.10 1.07 4.98
N ILE A 72 8.80 0.97 3.69
CA ILE A 72 7.81 0.05 3.11
C ILE A 72 8.53 -1.04 2.32
N SER A 73 8.06 -2.27 2.41
CA SER A 73 8.56 -3.42 1.64
C SER A 73 7.39 -4.29 1.16
N PHE A 74 7.56 -5.00 0.05
CA PHE A 74 6.56 -5.93 -0.47
C PHE A 74 6.78 -7.36 0.08
N GLU A 75 5.75 -8.21 0.01
CA GLU A 75 5.89 -9.61 0.40
C GLU A 75 6.90 -10.31 -0.54
N GLY A 76 8.01 -10.80 0.02
CA GLY A 76 9.06 -11.50 -0.73
C GLY A 76 10.38 -10.74 -0.89
N GLU A 77 10.47 -9.50 -0.38
CA GLU A 77 11.71 -8.71 -0.31
C GLU A 77 12.47 -8.82 1.03
#